data_AF-A0A4S1GD79-F1
#
_entry.id   AF-A0A4S1GD79-F1
#
_cell.length_a   1.000
_cell.length_b   1.000
_cell.length_c   1.000
_cell.angle_alpha   90.00
_cell.angle_beta   90.00
_cell.angle_gamma   90.00
#
_symmetry.space_group_name_H-M   'P 1'
#
loop_
_entity.id
_entity.type
_entity.pdbx_description
1 polymer ?
#
loop_
_entity_poly.entity_id
_entity_poly.type
_entity_poly.pdbx_seq_one_letter_code
_entity_poly.pdbx_strand_id
1 'polypeptide(L)'
;LMFEPRGHDVMSGSILYPPTREDCDIAILFIETSGCLPMCGHGTIGTVTFAIEHGLVKPKTPGVLRLDTPAGLVVAEYKQVGDYVEEVRITNVPSFLYAEGLTVECPVLGEISVDVAYGGNFYAIVEPQAN
;
A
#
# COMPACT_ATOMS: atom_id res chain seq x y z
N LEU A 1 -16.39 7.15 5.73
CA LEU A 1 -16.29 5.74 5.29
C LEU A 1 -15.49 4.92 6.28
N MET A 2 -14.31 5.41 6.70
CA MET A 2 -13.41 4.66 7.59
C MET A 2 -13.84 4.62 9.06
N PHE A 3 -14.44 5.71 9.57
CA PHE A 3 -14.89 5.77 10.96
C PHE A 3 -16.27 5.13 11.18
N GLU A 4 -16.53 4.80 12.45
CA GLU A 4 -17.85 4.42 12.93
C GLU A 4 -18.92 5.47 12.54
N PRO A 5 -20.17 5.03 12.29
CA PRO A 5 -20.69 3.67 12.45
C PRO A 5 -20.52 2.77 11.21
N ARG A 6 -19.83 3.25 10.16
CA ARG A 6 -19.73 2.52 8.89
C ARG A 6 -18.46 1.68 8.78
N GLY A 7 -17.38 2.12 9.41
CA GLY A 7 -16.14 1.37 9.56
C GLY A 7 -15.80 1.14 11.02
N HIS A 8 -14.51 1.09 11.32
CA HIS A 8 -13.92 0.83 12.64
C HIS A 8 -12.44 1.24 12.64
N ASP A 9 -11.77 1.18 13.78
CA ASP A 9 -10.40 1.70 13.97
C ASP A 9 -9.34 1.12 13.01
N VAL A 10 -9.54 -0.11 12.55
CA VAL A 10 -8.63 -0.79 11.59
C VAL A 10 -9.16 -0.83 10.15
N MET A 11 -10.06 0.08 9.77
CA MET A 11 -10.65 0.09 8.43
C MET A 11 -9.71 0.77 7.41
N SER A 12 -9.51 0.09 6.28
CA SER A 12 -8.79 0.60 5.12
C SER A 12 -9.68 0.50 3.88
N GLY A 13 -9.49 1.41 2.94
CA GLY A 13 -10.27 1.49 1.72
C GLY A 13 -9.47 2.05 0.55
N SER A 14 -10.01 1.81 -0.64
CA SER A 14 -9.41 2.25 -1.91
C SER A 14 -10.46 2.95 -2.75
N ILE A 15 -10.08 4.05 -3.38
CA ILE A 15 -10.91 4.75 -4.39
C ILE A 15 -10.20 4.63 -5.73
N LEU A 16 -10.93 4.08 -6.71
CA LEU A 16 -10.47 3.93 -8.09
C LEU A 16 -10.71 5.23 -8.88
N TYR A 17 -9.71 5.66 -9.64
CA TYR A 17 -9.77 6.83 -10.51
C TYR A 17 -9.18 6.54 -11.89
N PRO A 18 -9.52 7.33 -12.91
CA PRO A 18 -8.70 7.40 -14.12
C PRO A 18 -7.24 7.71 -13.75
N PRO A 19 -6.25 7.05 -14.39
CA PRO A 19 -4.85 7.31 -14.09
C PRO A 19 -4.46 8.73 -14.51
N THR A 20 -3.53 9.35 -13.78
CA THR A 20 -2.93 10.64 -14.14
C THR A 20 -1.77 10.50 -15.11
N ARG A 21 -1.32 9.25 -15.33
CA ARG A 21 -0.20 8.89 -16.19
C ARG A 21 -0.63 7.96 -17.32
N GLU A 22 -0.09 8.20 -18.51
CA GLU A 22 -0.40 7.38 -19.70
C GLU A 22 0.12 5.95 -19.60
N ASP A 23 1.16 5.72 -18.79
CA ASP A 23 1.76 4.41 -18.58
C ASP A 23 1.02 3.57 -17.52
N CYS A 24 -0.07 4.05 -16.93
CA CYS A 24 -0.87 3.28 -15.97
C CYS A 24 -2.23 2.88 -16.56
N ASP A 25 -2.84 1.85 -15.98
CA ASP A 25 -4.18 1.35 -16.33
C ASP A 25 -5.26 2.02 -15.48
N ILE A 26 -4.95 2.27 -14.20
CA ILE A 26 -5.88 2.84 -13.22
C ILE A 26 -5.13 3.55 -12.09
N ALA A 27 -5.74 4.55 -11.48
CA ALA A 27 -5.25 5.17 -10.25
C ALA A 27 -5.96 4.62 -9.01
N ILE A 28 -5.22 4.54 -7.90
CA ILE A 28 -5.75 4.17 -6.59
C ILE A 28 -5.38 5.24 -5.57
N LEU A 29 -6.39 5.78 -4.88
CA LEU A 29 -6.22 6.56 -3.67
C LEU A 29 -6.58 5.71 -2.45
N PHE A 30 -5.63 5.51 -1.54
CA PHE A 30 -5.86 4.79 -0.29
C PHE A 30 -6.39 5.72 0.80
N ILE A 31 -7.42 5.26 1.50
CA ILE A 31 -8.00 5.93 2.66
C ILE A 31 -7.96 5.00 3.86
N GLU A 32 -7.48 5.50 4.99
CA GLU A 32 -7.45 4.80 6.27
C GLU A 32 -7.98 5.70 7.38
N THR A 33 -8.10 5.16 8.59
CA THR A 33 -8.43 5.93 9.80
C THR A 33 -7.37 6.98 10.14
N SER A 34 -6.12 6.76 9.72
CA SER A 34 -4.99 7.70 9.87
C SER A 34 -4.95 8.80 8.80
N GLY A 35 -5.75 8.70 7.74
CA GLY A 35 -5.77 9.64 6.62
C GLY A 35 -5.50 8.97 5.27
N CYS A 36 -4.96 9.73 4.32
CA CYS A 36 -4.62 9.20 3.00
C CYS A 36 -3.17 8.68 3.00
N LEU A 37 -2.98 7.46 2.49
CA LEU A 37 -1.66 6.85 2.39
C LEU A 37 -1.12 6.95 0.95
N PRO A 38 0.18 7.26 0.78
CA PRO A 38 0.83 7.21 -0.52
C PRO A 38 0.78 5.85 -1.22
N MET A 39 0.96 4.76 -0.47
CA MET A 39 0.89 3.39 -0.99
C MET A 39 0.46 2.43 0.12
N CYS A 40 -0.31 1.40 -0.22
CA CYS A 40 -0.67 0.34 0.72
C CYS A 40 -0.55 -1.03 0.07
N GLY A 41 0.33 -1.90 0.57
CA GLY A 41 0.59 -3.22 -0.03
C GLY A 41 -0.63 -4.14 0.00
N HIS A 42 -1.22 -4.35 1.19
CA HIS A 42 -2.40 -5.19 1.33
C HIS A 42 -3.63 -4.59 0.61
N GLY A 43 -3.80 -3.27 0.71
CA GLY A 43 -4.86 -2.53 0.01
C GLY A 43 -4.74 -2.69 -1.49
N THR A 44 -3.52 -2.64 -2.04
CA THR A 44 -3.25 -2.88 -3.46
C THR A 44 -3.69 -4.29 -3.86
N ILE A 45 -3.24 -5.33 -3.15
CA ILE A 45 -3.58 -6.73 -3.45
C ILE A 45 -5.10 -6.92 -3.49
N GLY A 46 -5.81 -6.51 -2.44
CA GLY A 46 -7.27 -6.63 -2.37
C GLY A 46 -7.99 -5.82 -3.44
N THR A 47 -7.49 -4.63 -3.77
CA THR A 47 -8.08 -3.77 -4.81
C THR A 47 -7.89 -4.36 -6.20
N VAL A 48 -6.73 -4.92 -6.51
CA VAL A 48 -6.46 -5.58 -7.81
C VAL A 48 -7.39 -6.76 -7.99
N THR A 49 -7.49 -7.64 -6.98
CA THR A 49 -8.43 -8.78 -6.98
C THR A 49 -9.85 -8.29 -7.25
N PHE A 50 -10.38 -7.38 -6.42
CA PHE A 50 -11.75 -6.87 -6.56
C PHE A 50 -12.00 -6.21 -7.92
N ALA A 51 -11.09 -5.35 -8.38
CA ALA A 51 -11.27 -4.61 -9.62
C ALA A 51 -11.25 -5.51 -10.86
N ILE A 52 -10.41 -6.55 -10.87
CA ILE A 52 -10.31 -7.50 -11.99
C ILE A 52 -11.52 -8.46 -12.00
N GLU A 53 -11.87 -9.06 -10.86
CA GLU A 53 -12.99 -10.02 -10.77
C GLU A 53 -14.33 -9.37 -11.14
N HIS A 54 -14.52 -8.09 -10.79
CA HIS A 54 -15.73 -7.34 -11.12
C HIS A 54 -15.65 -6.55 -12.43
N GLY A 55 -14.57 -6.67 -13.20
CA GLY A 55 -14.39 -5.98 -14.48
C GLY A 55 -14.41 -4.45 -14.38
N LEU A 56 -14.07 -3.89 -13.22
CA LEU A 56 -13.99 -2.44 -12.98
C LEU A 56 -12.79 -1.81 -13.70
N VAL A 57 -11.78 -2.63 -14.00
CA VAL A 57 -10.62 -2.24 -14.78
C VAL A 57 -10.32 -3.28 -15.84
N LYS A 58 -9.90 -2.83 -17.02
CA LYS A 58 -9.38 -3.69 -18.08
C LYS A 58 -7.90 -3.37 -18.28
N PRO A 59 -6.98 -4.26 -17.90
CA PRO A 59 -5.55 -3.99 -18.08
C PRO A 59 -5.19 -3.93 -19.56
N LYS A 60 -4.24 -3.05 -19.91
CA LYS A 60 -3.64 -2.99 -21.25
C LYS A 60 -2.94 -4.30 -21.63
N THR A 61 -2.36 -4.99 -20.64
CA THR A 61 -1.69 -6.28 -20.81
C THR A 61 -2.30 -7.32 -19.86
N PRO A 62 -2.97 -8.37 -20.36
CA PRO A 62 -3.56 -9.40 -19.50
C PRO A 62 -2.57 -9.98 -18.49
N GLY A 63 -3.00 -10.12 -17.23
CA GLY A 63 -2.15 -10.59 -16.13
C GLY A 63 -1.24 -9.53 -15.52
N VAL A 64 -1.21 -8.30 -16.05
CA VAL A 64 -0.42 -7.19 -15.51
C VAL A 64 -1.30 -5.96 -15.39
N LEU A 65 -1.43 -5.43 -14.18
CA LEU A 65 -2.12 -4.18 -13.92
C LEU A 65 -1.13 -3.13 -13.41
N ARG A 66 -1.00 -2.02 -14.14
CA ARG A 66 -0.12 -0.90 -13.81
C ARG A 66 -0.91 0.16 -13.07
N LEU A 67 -0.52 0.42 -11.83
CA LEU A 67 -1.26 1.22 -10.87
C LEU A 67 -0.58 2.57 -10.67
N ASP A 68 -1.36 3.64 -10.82
CA ASP A 68 -0.97 4.99 -10.45
C ASP A 68 -1.34 5.25 -8.98
N THR A 69 -0.36 5.16 -8.10
CA THR A 69 -0.54 5.44 -6.66
C THR A 69 0.09 6.79 -6.33
N PRO A 70 -0.30 7.47 -5.22
CA PRO A 70 0.37 8.71 -4.85
C PRO A 70 1.88 8.57 -4.56
N ALA A 71 2.37 7.37 -4.22
CA ALA A 71 3.81 7.09 -4.11
C ALA A 71 4.50 6.89 -5.48
N GLY A 72 3.74 6.67 -6.55
CA GLY A 72 4.23 6.42 -7.91
C GLY A 72 3.64 5.16 -8.54
N LEU A 73 4.30 4.70 -9.60
CA LEU A 73 3.92 3.49 -10.33
C LEU A 73 4.15 2.25 -9.45
N VAL A 74 3.11 1.43 -9.30
CA VAL A 74 3.17 0.07 -8.77
C VAL A 74 2.72 -0.90 -9.85
N VAL A 75 3.44 -2.01 -10.02
CA VAL A 75 3.06 -3.04 -11.01
C VAL A 75 2.52 -4.25 -10.26
N ALA A 76 1.27 -4.61 -10.54
CA ALA A 76 0.65 -5.81 -10.02
C ALA A 76 0.60 -6.89 -11.11
N GLU A 77 1.33 -7.98 -10.92
CA GLU A 77 1.21 -9.19 -11.72
C GLU A 77 0.19 -10.10 -11.03
N TYR A 78 -0.86 -10.48 -11.75
CA TYR A 78 -1.95 -11.28 -11.18
C TYR A 78 -2.23 -12.54 -12.00
N LYS A 79 -2.59 -13.62 -11.31
CA LYS A 79 -3.00 -14.88 -11.94
C LYS A 79 -4.51 -15.04 -11.80
N GLN A 80 -5.22 -15.08 -12.91
CA GLN A 80 -6.66 -15.30 -12.96
C GLN A 80 -6.99 -16.71 -13.48
N VAL A 81 -7.90 -17.40 -12.80
CA VAL A 81 -8.42 -18.72 -13.18
C VAL A 81 -9.94 -18.63 -13.26
N GLY A 82 -10.47 -18.66 -14.48
CA GLY A 82 -11.88 -18.35 -14.72
C GLY A 82 -12.18 -16.91 -14.31
N ASP A 83 -13.14 -16.73 -13.41
CA ASP A 83 -13.57 -15.42 -12.95
C ASP A 83 -12.80 -14.92 -11.71
N TYR A 84 -11.95 -15.75 -11.10
CA TYR A 84 -11.30 -15.46 -9.82
C TYR A 84 -9.79 -15.18 -9.95
N VAL A 85 -9.27 -14.27 -9.13
CA VAL A 85 -7.84 -13.97 -9.02
C VAL A 85 -7.25 -14.80 -7.88
N GLU A 86 -6.33 -15.71 -8.21
CA GLU A 86 -5.69 -16.64 -7.27
C GLU A 86 -4.47 -16.04 -6.57
N GLU A 87 -3.74 -15.16 -7.26
CA GLU A 87 -2.50 -14.55 -6.76
C GLU A 87 -2.37 -13.13 -7.30
N VAL A 88 -1.87 -12.22 -6.45
CA VAL A 88 -1.38 -10.91 -6.85
C VAL A 88 0.01 -10.72 -6.27
N ARG A 89 1.00 -10.48 -7.14
CA ARG A 89 2.35 -10.07 -6.79
C ARG A 89 2.51 -8.61 -7.14
N ILE A 90 3.06 -7.82 -6.21
CA ILE A 90 3.34 -6.40 -6.45
C ILE A 90 4.85 -6.16 -6.55
N THR A 91 5.25 -5.42 -7.58
CA THR A 91 6.50 -4.69 -7.60
C THR A 91 6.21 -3.28 -7.12
N ASN A 92 6.61 -2.99 -5.89
CA ASN A 92 6.37 -1.71 -5.24
C ASN A 92 7.31 -0.61 -5.79
N VAL A 93 7.09 0.62 -5.35
CA VAL A 93 7.99 1.75 -5.56
C VAL A 93 9.38 1.47 -4.96
N PRO A 94 10.45 2.15 -5.42
CA PRO A 94 11.78 2.00 -4.83
C PRO A 94 11.77 2.24 -3.32
N SER A 95 12.26 1.24 -2.58
CA SER A 95 12.36 1.25 -1.13
C SER A 95 13.82 1.45 -0.71
N PHE A 96 14.06 2.15 0.40
CA PHE A 96 15.42 2.44 0.88
C PHE A 96 15.46 2.64 2.40
N LEU A 97 16.63 2.40 2.99
CA LEU A 97 16.94 2.77 4.37
C LEU A 97 17.22 4.28 4.41
N TYR A 98 16.44 5.03 5.19
CA TYR A 98 16.60 6.48 5.32
C TYR A 98 17.63 6.84 6.39
N ALA A 99 17.58 6.19 7.56
CA ALA A 99 18.52 6.37 8.64
C ALA A 99 18.57 5.12 9.53
N GLU A 100 19.72 4.86 10.14
CA GLU A 100 19.97 3.74 11.04
C GLU A 100 20.43 4.26 12.41
N GLY A 101 20.09 3.56 13.48
CA GLY A 101 20.58 3.85 14.83
C GLY A 101 20.14 5.20 15.38
N LEU A 102 18.95 5.68 14.99
CA LEU A 102 18.39 6.89 15.56
C LEU A 102 17.93 6.61 17.00
N THR A 103 18.26 7.50 17.95
CA THR A 103 17.76 7.39 19.32
C THR A 103 16.61 8.35 19.57
N VAL A 104 15.62 7.87 20.34
CA VAL A 104 14.46 8.65 20.78
C VAL A 104 14.22 8.41 22.26
N GLU A 105 14.10 9.48 23.03
CA GLU A 105 13.71 9.41 24.43
C GLU A 105 12.19 9.21 24.56
N CYS A 106 11.78 8.03 25.02
CA CYS A 106 10.38 7.71 25.31
C CYS A 106 10.10 7.89 26.82
N PRO A 107 9.12 8.72 27.21
CA PRO A 107 8.83 8.97 28.63
C PRO A 107 8.52 7.73 29.48
N VAL A 108 8.04 6.65 28.85
CA VAL A 108 7.63 5.41 29.53
C VAL A 108 8.66 4.30 29.40
N LEU A 109 9.47 4.31 28.34
CA LEU A 109 10.38 3.22 27.99
C LEU A 109 11.86 3.60 28.09
N GLY A 110 12.20 4.88 28.26
CA GLY A 110 13.58 5.39 28.21
C GLY A 110 14.07 5.58 26.77
N GLU A 111 15.39 5.58 26.58
CA GLU A 111 16.01 5.68 25.25
C GLU A 111 15.69 4.44 24.41
N ILE A 112 15.17 4.66 23.19
CA ILE A 112 14.88 3.63 22.20
C ILE A 112 15.72 3.91 20.94
N SER A 113 16.39 2.88 20.44
CA SER A 113 17.06 2.89 19.13
C SER A 113 16.12 2.38 18.04
N VAL A 114 16.02 3.11 16.93
CA VAL A 114 15.18 2.79 15.79
C VAL A 114 15.90 3.03 14.47
N ASP A 115 15.54 2.24 13.47
CA ASP A 115 15.89 2.50 12.07
C ASP A 115 14.68 3.08 11.36
N VAL A 116 14.90 3.95 10.38
CA VAL A 116 13.82 4.51 9.57
C VAL A 116 14.03 4.10 8.14
N ALA A 117 13.01 3.45 7.56
CA ALA A 117 13.03 3.02 6.16
C ALA A 117 11.77 3.50 5.42
N TYR A 118 11.93 3.69 4.11
CA TYR A 118 10.83 3.99 3.20
C TYR A 118 10.51 2.75 2.35
N GLY A 119 9.24 2.38 2.30
CA GLY A 119 8.73 1.26 1.50
C GLY A 119 7.40 1.56 0.80
N GLY A 120 7.20 2.82 0.39
CA GLY A 120 5.89 3.37 0.01
C GLY A 120 5.31 4.28 1.09
N ASN A 121 5.59 3.97 2.36
CA ASN A 121 5.46 4.87 3.51
C ASN A 121 6.77 4.84 4.32
N PHE A 122 6.93 5.81 5.22
CA PHE A 122 8.00 5.78 6.21
C PHE A 122 7.60 4.94 7.42
N TYR A 123 8.51 4.09 7.86
CA TYR A 123 8.35 3.25 9.04
C TYR A 123 9.54 3.45 9.97
N ALA A 124 9.25 3.62 11.26
CA ALA A 124 10.24 3.39 12.31
C ALA A 124 10.24 1.89 12.63
N ILE A 125 11.39 1.24 12.45
CA ILE A 125 11.62 -0.17 12.68
C ILE A 125 12.33 -0.27 14.02
N VAL A 126 11.70 -1.01 14.95
CA VAL A 126 12.16 -1.15 16.33
C VAL A 126 12.52 -2.61 16.55
N GLU A 127 13.80 -2.88 16.81
CA GLU A 127 14.30 -4.18 17.24
C GLU A 127 14.21 -4.32 18.77
N PRO A 128 14.43 -5.52 19.35
CA PRO A 128 14.55 -5.67 20.79
C PRO A 128 15.61 -4.72 21.38
N GLN A 129 15.20 -3.95 22.38
CA GLN A 129 16.02 -2.92 23.02
C GLN A 129 16.86 -3.52 24.16
N ALA A 130 17.94 -2.84 24.55
CA ALA A 130 18.84 -3.32 25.60
C ALA A 130 18.33 -3.05 27.03
N ASN A 131 17.30 -2.21 27.18
CA ASN A 131 16.74 -1.74 28.45
C ASN A 131 15.62 -2.62 29.02
#